data_AF-A0A9D6J0K4-F1
#
_entry.id   AF-A0A9D6J0K4-F1
#
_cell.length_a   1.000
_cell.length_b   1.000
_cell.length_c   1.000
_cell.angle_alpha   90.00
_cell.angle_beta   90.00
_cell.angle_gamma   90.00
#
_symmetry.space_group_name_H-M   'P 1'
#
loop_
_entity.id
_entity.type
_entity.pdbx_description
1 polymer ?
#
loop_
_entity_poly.entity_id
_entity_poly.type
_entity_poly.pdbx_seq_one_letter_code
_entity_poly.pdbx_strand_id
1 'polypeptide(L)'
;MDDTAAATQKYPPGKHPSLPPPGLSTGPLLWIKENLFGSVTNAVLTVLAAWLLWVTIPPLLQWAFLDAAFTGESRKDCQAQSPGACWA
;
A
#
# COMPACT_ATOMS: atom_id res chain seq x y z
N MET A 1 -19.75 28.36 2.89
CA MET A 1 -19.71 29.00 1.57
C MET A 1 -18.56 30.00 1.59
N ASP A 2 -17.36 29.59 1.18
CA ASP A 2 -16.28 30.50 0.78
C ASP A 2 -15.55 29.83 -0.39
N ASP A 3 -16.30 29.72 -1.48
CA ASP A 3 -15.81 29.30 -2.78
C ASP A 3 -14.95 30.41 -3.40
N THR A 4 -13.80 30.00 -3.95
CA THR A 4 -13.24 30.51 -5.21
C THR A 4 -12.75 31.97 -5.25
N ALA A 5 -11.43 32.16 -5.24
CA ALA A 5 -10.69 32.94 -6.24
C ALA A 5 -9.18 32.90 -5.97
N ALA A 6 -8.45 32.04 -6.68
CA ALA A 6 -7.01 32.26 -6.88
C ALA A 6 -6.85 33.50 -7.78
N ALA A 7 -6.64 34.66 -7.18
CA ALA A 7 -6.38 35.90 -7.91
C ALA A 7 -5.08 35.75 -8.72
N THR A 8 -5.15 35.99 -10.04
CA THR A 8 -3.97 36.13 -10.89
C THR A 8 -3.27 37.45 -10.55
N GLN A 9 -2.44 37.45 -9.51
CA GLN A 9 -1.61 38.60 -9.18
C GLN A 9 -0.45 38.69 -10.16
N LYS A 10 -0.48 39.75 -11.00
CA LYS A 10 0.56 40.05 -11.98
C LYS A 10 1.69 40.77 -11.26
N TYR A 11 2.57 40.00 -10.62
CA TYR A 11 3.78 40.57 -10.00
C TYR A 11 4.75 41.05 -11.09
N PRO A 12 5.40 42.22 -10.93
CA PRO A 12 6.47 42.62 -11.82
C PRO A 12 7.62 41.58 -11.75
N PRO A 13 8.34 41.34 -12.86
CA PRO A 13 9.45 40.39 -12.89
C PRO A 13 10.42 40.65 -11.73
N GLY A 14 10.62 39.64 -10.86
CA GLY A 14 11.50 39.74 -9.69
C GLY A 14 10.81 40.10 -8.35
N LYS A 15 9.49 40.31 -8.32
CA LYS A 15 8.73 40.56 -7.07
C LYS A 15 7.69 39.47 -6.78
N HIS A 16 8.04 38.20 -6.97
CA HIS A 16 7.17 37.10 -6.56
C HIS A 16 7.29 36.86 -5.04
N PRO A 17 6.18 36.84 -4.30
CA PRO A 17 6.21 36.45 -2.89
C PRO A 17 6.62 34.96 -2.77
N SER A 18 7.47 34.65 -1.80
CA SER A 18 7.86 33.28 -1.48
C SER A 18 6.73 32.60 -0.69
N LEU A 19 5.86 31.86 -1.39
CA LEU A 19 4.83 31.02 -0.77
C LEU A 19 5.43 29.65 -0.41
N PRO A 20 4.97 29.00 0.68
CA PRO A 20 5.30 27.61 0.92
C PRO A 20 4.80 26.74 -0.24
N PRO A 21 5.50 25.63 -0.58
CA PRO A 21 5.02 24.71 -1.60
C PRO A 21 3.59 24.26 -1.25
N PRO A 22 2.69 24.12 -2.23
CA PRO A 22 1.35 23.63 -1.97
C PRO A 22 1.44 22.31 -1.19
N GLY A 23 0.62 22.13 -0.16
CA GLY A 23 0.78 21.03 0.81
C GLY A 23 0.75 19.60 0.25
N LEU A 24 0.47 19.44 -1.05
CA LEU A 24 0.47 18.18 -1.79
C LEU A 24 1.52 18.15 -2.92
N SER A 25 2.47 19.08 -2.95
CA SER A 25 3.54 19.17 -3.96
C SER A 25 4.78 18.36 -3.60
N THR A 26 4.84 17.79 -2.40
CA THR A 26 5.90 16.89 -1.93
C THR A 26 5.34 15.91 -0.89
N GLY A 27 6.00 14.76 -0.73
CA GLY A 27 5.72 13.81 0.36
C GLY A 27 5.14 12.46 -0.09
N PRO A 28 4.85 11.55 0.87
CA PRO A 28 4.50 10.16 0.57
C PRO A 28 3.23 10.00 -0.27
N LEU A 29 2.24 10.87 -0.06
CA LEU A 29 0.98 10.83 -0.82
C LEU A 29 1.19 11.15 -2.30
N LEU A 30 2.02 12.15 -2.60
CA LEU A 30 2.37 12.47 -3.99
C LEU A 30 3.19 11.34 -4.61
N TRP A 31 4.13 10.75 -3.86
CA TRP A 31 4.91 9.61 -4.33
C TRP A 31 4.02 8.41 -4.69
N ILE A 32 3.03 8.07 -3.86
CA ILE A 32 2.07 6.99 -4.16
C ILE A 32 1.30 7.31 -5.44
N LYS A 33 0.78 8.53 -5.56
CA LYS A 33 0.05 8.96 -6.76
C LYS A 33 0.91 8.85 -8.02
N GLU A 34 2.15 9.32 -7.98
CA GLU A 34 3.05 9.34 -9.15
C GLU A 34 3.59 7.96 -9.52
N ASN A 35 3.88 7.10 -8.53
CA ASN A 35 4.52 5.80 -8.79
C ASN A 35 3.51 4.67 -8.96
N LEU A 36 2.51 4.57 -8.10
CA LEU A 36 1.51 3.49 -8.14
C LEU A 36 0.36 3.81 -9.11
N PHE A 37 -0.03 5.09 -9.21
CA PHE A 37 -1.19 5.51 -10.01
C PHE A 37 -0.85 6.55 -11.09
N GLY A 38 0.45 6.73 -11.42
CA GLY A 38 0.90 7.75 -12.37
C GLY A 38 0.53 7.46 -13.83
N SER A 39 0.15 6.23 -14.15
CA SER A 39 -0.35 5.81 -15.45
C SER A 39 -1.50 4.82 -15.31
N VAL A 40 -2.34 4.68 -16.35
CA VAL A 40 -3.45 3.72 -16.37
C VAL A 40 -2.92 2.29 -16.17
N THR A 41 -1.80 1.94 -16.80
CA THR A 41 -1.18 0.62 -16.64
C THR A 41 -0.74 0.36 -15.19
N ASN A 42 -0.06 1.33 -14.55
CA ASN A 42 0.36 1.19 -13.16
C ASN A 42 -0.84 1.10 -12.22
N ALA A 43 -1.91 1.87 -12.48
CA ALA A 43 -3.13 1.81 -11.69
C ALA A 43 -3.79 0.42 -11.76
N VAL A 44 -3.90 -0.16 -12.97
CA VAL A 44 -4.44 -1.51 -13.16
C VAL A 44 -3.58 -2.55 -12.45
N LEU A 45 -2.25 -2.51 -12.62
CA LEU A 45 -1.34 -3.44 -11.96
C LEU A 45 -1.41 -3.33 -10.43
N THR A 46 -1.50 -2.11 -9.90
CA THR A 46 -1.63 -1.87 -8.46
C THR A 46 -2.93 -2.46 -7.91
N VAL A 47 -4.06 -2.28 -8.60
CA VAL A 47 -5.34 -2.86 -8.19
C VAL A 47 -5.30 -4.39 -8.26
N LEU A 48 -4.73 -4.96 -9.32
CA LEU A 48 -4.58 -6.41 -9.45
C LEU A 48 -3.69 -7.00 -8.35
N ALA A 49 -2.58 -6.33 -8.02
CA ALA A 49 -1.70 -6.75 -6.94
C ALA A 49 -2.42 -6.68 -5.58
N ALA A 50 -3.13 -5.59 -5.30
CA ALA A 50 -3.91 -5.45 -4.08
C ALA A 50 -5.00 -6.53 -3.97
N TRP A 51 -5.70 -6.84 -5.06
CA TRP A 51 -6.68 -7.91 -5.12
C TRP A 51 -6.06 -9.29 -4.88
N LEU A 52 -4.91 -9.57 -5.50
CA LEU A 52 -4.19 -10.83 -5.29
C LEU A 52 -3.78 -10.99 -3.82
N LEU A 53 -3.25 -9.93 -3.21
CA LEU A 53 -2.91 -9.93 -1.79
C LEU A 53 -4.15 -10.16 -0.92
N TRP A 54 -5.27 -9.54 -1.25
CA TRP A 54 -6.53 -9.71 -0.52
C TRP A 54 -7.01 -11.17 -0.52
N VAL A 55 -6.85 -11.88 -1.64
CA VAL A 55 -7.28 -13.29 -1.75
C VAL A 55 -6.24 -14.25 -1.17
N THR A 56 -4.94 -13.94 -1.28
CA THR A 56 -3.86 -14.85 -0.87
C THR A 56 -3.47 -14.74 0.59
N ILE A 57 -3.50 -13.54 1.18
CA ILE A 57 -3.08 -13.32 2.57
C ILE A 57 -3.96 -14.11 3.57
N PRO A 58 -5.30 -14.07 3.52
CA PRO A 58 -6.13 -14.78 4.50
C PRO A 58 -5.87 -16.30 4.57
N PRO A 59 -5.91 -17.06 3.45
CA PRO A 59 -5.63 -18.50 3.51
C PRO A 59 -4.17 -18.79 3.87
N LEU A 60 -3.22 -17.91 3.50
CA LEU A 60 -1.82 -18.07 3.90
C LEU A 60 -1.65 -17.91 5.41
N LEU A 61 -2.31 -16.92 6.02
CA LEU A 61 -2.30 -16.73 7.47
C LEU A 61 -2.99 -17.89 8.19
N GLN A 62 -4.09 -18.40 7.64
CA GLN A 62 -4.76 -19.57 8.18
C GLN A 62 -3.83 -20.78 8.18
N TRP A 63 -3.21 -21.10 7.04
CA TRP A 63 -2.24 -22.20 6.93
C TRP A 63 -1.01 -22.00 7.84
N ALA A 64 -0.48 -20.79 7.90
CA ALA A 64 0.76 -20.48 8.62
C ALA A 64 0.58 -20.39 10.13
N PHE A 65 -0.60 -19.99 10.64
CA PHE A 65 -0.77 -19.70 12.07
C PHE A 65 -1.96 -20.42 12.72
N LEU A 66 -3.10 -20.51 12.03
CA LEU A 66 -4.32 -21.08 12.63
C LEU A 66 -4.31 -22.61 12.57
N ASP A 67 -3.97 -23.16 11.41
CA ASP A 67 -3.88 -24.59 11.16
C ASP A 67 -2.44 -25.10 11.30
N ALA A 68 -1.55 -24.39 12.00
CA ALA A 68 -0.15 -24.77 12.12
C ALA A 68 0.13 -25.71 13.31
N ALA A 69 1.08 -26.63 13.13
CA ALA A 69 1.62 -27.46 14.19
C ALA A 69 2.85 -26.75 14.82
N PHE A 70 2.70 -26.34 16.08
CA PHE A 70 3.77 -25.67 16.85
C PHE A 70 4.57 -26.62 17.74
N THR A 71 4.16 -27.88 17.84
CA THR A 71 4.82 -28.92 18.63
C THR A 71 4.90 -30.22 17.84
N GLY A 72 5.97 -30.98 18.02
CA GLY A 72 6.13 -32.31 17.44
C GLY A 72 7.60 -32.73 17.42
N GLU A 73 7.86 -34.03 17.54
CA GLU A 73 9.25 -34.55 17.58
C GLU A 73 9.81 -34.85 16.18
N SER A 74 8.95 -34.89 15.16
CA SER A 74 9.36 -35.13 13.77
C SER A 74 8.36 -34.57 12.76
N ARG A 75 8.79 -34.42 11.51
CA ARG A 75 7.91 -33.95 10.42
C ARG A 75 6.64 -34.79 10.25
N LYS A 76 6.73 -36.11 10.49
CA LYS A 76 5.57 -37.01 10.39
C LYS A 76 4.54 -36.73 11.48
N ASP A 77 5.01 -36.36 12.67
CA ASP A 77 4.18 -36.02 13.81
C ASP A 77 3.45 -34.69 13.58
N CYS A 78 4.17 -33.66 13.12
CA CYS A 78 3.58 -32.39 12.65
C CYS A 78 2.45 -32.62 11.62
N GLN A 79 2.70 -33.45 10.59
CA GLN A 79 1.74 -33.72 9.52
C GLN A 79 0.51 -34.51 10.00
N ALA A 80 0.65 -35.30 11.07
CA ALA A 80 -0.46 -36.01 11.67
C ALA A 80 -1.32 -35.09 12.56
N GLN A 81 -0.71 -34.09 13.20
CA GLN A 81 -1.40 -33.16 14.09
C GLN A 81 -2.17 -32.08 13.34
N SER A 82 -1.62 -31.53 12.24
CA SER A 82 -2.25 -30.40 11.56
C SER A 82 -1.99 -30.37 10.05
N PRO A 83 -2.97 -29.94 9.23
CA PRO A 83 -2.80 -29.80 7.77
C PRO A 83 -2.01 -28.55 7.35
N GLY A 84 -1.70 -27.64 8.27
CA GLY A 84 -1.00 -26.38 7.97
C GLY A 84 0.52 -26.44 8.08
N ALA A 85 1.13 -25.30 8.40
CA ALA A 85 2.58 -25.17 8.52
C ALA A 85 3.12 -25.95 9.74
N CYS A 86 4.32 -26.52 9.64
CA CYS A 86 5.03 -27.13 10.77
C CYS A 86 6.14 -26.19 11.22
N TRP A 87 6.03 -25.67 12.45
CA TRP A 87 7.01 -24.76 13.06
C TRP A 87 7.85 -25.41 14.17
N ALA A 88 7.53 -26.66 14.52
CA ALA A 88 8.23 -27.46 15.53
C ALA A 88 9.52 -28.11 15.00
#